data_AF-J5UHK9-F1
#
_entry.id   AF-J5UHK9-F1
#
_cell.length_a   1.000
_cell.length_b   1.000
_cell.length_c   1.000
_cell.angle_alpha   90.00
_cell.angle_beta   90.00
_cell.angle_gamma   90.00
#
_symmetry.space_group_name_H-M   'P 1'
#
loop_
_entity.id
_entity.type
_entity.pdbx_description
1 polymer ?
#
loop_
_entity_poly.entity_id
_entity_poly.type
_entity_poly.pdbx_seq_one_letter_code
_entity_poly.pdbx_strand_id
1 'polypeptide(L)'
;MDVVAKINDIVERNITITLSNNCDIKKIKTDIEKDKEYLIKIEDIKSKRTLQQNKYIWEIISQIDKKINGYMSDEMSIYISLIKQAKIKTVYIETVEEAKKELLKVFRYVEDVEDRVSSKGIKTVLYRCYYGTSKFDKKEMADFIECLINYSYEVGIDIYGYEQMLRGRR
;
A
#
# COMPACT_ATOMS: atom_id res chain seq x y z
N MET A 1 2.09 -20.91 -4.83
CA MET A 1 1.55 -21.18 -6.19
C MET A 1 0.16 -20.59 -6.18
N ASP A 2 -0.01 -19.46 -6.84
CA ASP A 2 -1.24 -18.68 -6.71
C ASP A 2 -2.28 -19.21 -7.69
N VAL A 3 -3.36 -19.76 -7.15
CA VAL A 3 -4.47 -20.33 -7.90
C VAL A 3 -5.45 -19.22 -8.22
N VAL A 4 -5.65 -18.94 -9.53
CA VAL A 4 -6.59 -17.93 -10.00
C VAL A 4 -7.92 -18.57 -10.32
N ALA A 5 -8.98 -18.11 -9.67
CA ALA A 5 -10.32 -18.64 -9.86
C ALA A 5 -11.36 -17.52 -10.04
N LYS A 6 -12.43 -17.84 -10.77
CA LYS A 6 -13.58 -16.96 -10.96
C LYS A 6 -14.73 -17.49 -10.10
N ILE A 7 -15.36 -16.59 -9.35
CA ILE A 7 -16.59 -16.89 -8.62
C ILE A 7 -17.76 -16.71 -9.59
N ASN A 8 -18.56 -17.76 -9.74
CA ASN A 8 -19.72 -17.73 -10.63
C ASN A 8 -21.02 -17.48 -9.87
N ASP A 9 -21.10 -17.90 -8.60
CA ASP A 9 -22.31 -17.73 -7.79
C ASP A 9 -21.99 -17.79 -6.28
N ILE A 10 -22.76 -17.06 -5.48
CA ILE A 10 -22.67 -17.02 -4.00
C ILE A 10 -24.09 -17.16 -3.46
N VAL A 11 -24.41 -18.33 -2.90
CA VAL A 11 -25.74 -18.60 -2.31
C VAL A 11 -25.55 -19.08 -0.88
N GLU A 12 -26.02 -18.28 0.09
CA GLU A 12 -26.09 -18.51 1.55
C GLU A 12 -24.87 -19.20 2.22
N ARG A 13 -24.60 -20.48 1.93
CA ARG A 13 -23.53 -21.30 2.51
C ARG A 13 -22.61 -21.98 1.48
N ASN A 14 -22.83 -21.78 0.18
CA ASN A 14 -22.07 -22.44 -0.88
C ASN A 14 -21.43 -21.41 -1.81
N ILE A 15 -20.13 -21.56 -2.05
CA ILE A 15 -19.38 -20.78 -3.05
C ILE A 15 -19.00 -21.73 -4.19
N THR A 16 -19.45 -21.43 -5.41
CA THR A 16 -19.04 -22.18 -6.60
C THR A 16 -17.85 -21.50 -7.27
N ILE A 17 -16.68 -22.12 -7.17
CA ILE A 17 -15.41 -21.61 -7.67
C ILE A 17 -15.03 -22.36 -8.95
N THR A 18 -14.81 -21.66 -10.05
CA THR A 18 -14.20 -22.24 -11.26
C THR A 18 -12.74 -21.83 -11.36
N LEU A 19 -11.87 -22.84 -11.32
CA LEU A 19 -10.43 -22.66 -11.52
C LEU A 19 -10.17 -22.31 -12.98
N SER A 20 -9.39 -21.25 -13.23
CA SER A 20 -8.97 -20.91 -14.60
C SER A 20 -7.89 -21.87 -15.11
N ASN A 21 -7.84 -22.07 -16.43
CA ASN A 21 -7.21 -23.18 -17.17
C ASN A 21 -5.71 -23.49 -16.92
N ASN A 22 -5.01 -22.78 -16.03
CA ASN A 22 -3.58 -22.99 -15.73
C ASN A 22 -3.29 -23.51 -14.31
N CYS A 23 -4.26 -24.14 -13.65
CA CYS A 23 -4.03 -24.73 -12.33
C CYS A 23 -3.63 -26.21 -12.47
N ASP A 24 -2.44 -26.59 -11.97
CA ASP A 24 -2.05 -28.00 -11.85
C ASP A 24 -2.90 -28.69 -10.77
N ILE A 25 -4.09 -29.17 -11.16
CA ILE A 25 -5.06 -29.88 -10.30
C ILE A 25 -4.41 -31.05 -9.54
N LYS A 26 -3.34 -31.64 -10.10
CA LYS A 26 -2.57 -32.74 -9.50
C LYS A 26 -1.76 -32.34 -8.26
N LYS A 27 -1.34 -31.08 -8.11
CA LYS A 27 -0.64 -30.61 -6.88
C LYS A 27 -1.61 -30.27 -5.76
N ILE A 28 -2.74 -29.63 -6.11
CA ILE A 28 -3.76 -29.18 -5.15
C ILE A 28 -4.40 -30.36 -4.39
N LYS A 29 -4.62 -31.50 -5.07
CA LYS A 29 -5.17 -32.71 -4.44
C LYS A 29 -4.25 -33.34 -3.38
N THR A 30 -2.94 -33.08 -3.46
CA THR A 30 -1.94 -33.70 -2.58
C THR A 30 -1.75 -32.91 -1.28
N ASP A 31 -2.00 -31.60 -1.32
CA ASP A 31 -1.75 -30.70 -0.19
C ASP A 31 -3.00 -30.41 0.68
N ILE A 32 -4.19 -30.77 0.19
CA ILE A 32 -5.46 -30.55 0.91
C ILE A 32 -5.98 -31.88 1.46
N GLU A 33 -5.66 -32.14 2.72
CA GLU A 33 -6.19 -33.26 3.50
C GLU A 33 -7.69 -33.08 3.77
N LYS A 34 -8.44 -34.18 3.68
CA LYS A 34 -9.82 -34.23 4.19
C LYS A 34 -9.80 -34.11 5.72
N ASP A 35 -10.83 -33.50 6.29
CA ASP A 35 -11.03 -33.31 7.74
C ASP A 35 -10.13 -32.28 8.44
N LYS A 36 -9.43 -31.43 7.68
CA LYS A 36 -8.65 -30.30 8.21
C LYS A 36 -9.35 -28.98 7.89
N GLU A 37 -9.43 -28.08 8.86
CA GLU A 37 -9.96 -26.74 8.63
C GLU A 37 -8.90 -25.87 7.91
N TYR A 38 -9.30 -25.24 6.81
CA TYR A 38 -8.45 -24.31 6.06
C TYR A 38 -9.10 -22.93 6.03
N LEU A 39 -8.30 -21.89 6.25
CA LEU A 39 -8.73 -20.51 6.04
C LEU A 39 -8.67 -20.17 4.55
N ILE A 40 -9.83 -20.00 3.92
CA ILE A 40 -9.94 -19.53 2.53
C ILE A 40 -10.06 -18.00 2.55
N LYS A 41 -9.01 -17.31 2.08
CA LYS A 41 -9.07 -15.86 1.81
C LYS A 41 -9.34 -15.63 0.34
N ILE A 42 -10.47 -15.00 0.04
CA ILE A 42 -10.85 -14.58 -1.30
C ILE A 42 -10.55 -13.08 -1.39
N GLU A 43 -9.59 -12.72 -2.23
CA GLU A 43 -9.25 -11.33 -2.53
C GLU A 43 -9.46 -11.08 -4.02
N ASP A 44 -9.91 -9.87 -4.37
CA ASP A 44 -9.95 -9.45 -5.76
C ASP A 44 -8.55 -9.52 -6.35
N ILE A 45 -8.44 -10.08 -7.55
CA ILE A 45 -7.18 -10.06 -8.30
C ILE A 45 -6.88 -8.60 -8.60
N LYS A 46 -5.98 -8.00 -7.82
CA LYS A 46 -5.38 -6.72 -8.16
C LYS A 46 -4.82 -6.88 -9.56
N SER A 47 -5.16 -5.94 -10.44
CA SER A 47 -4.70 -6.00 -11.82
C SER A 47 -3.18 -6.21 -11.83
N LYS A 48 -2.67 -7.05 -12.74
CA LYS A 48 -1.21 -7.25 -12.90
C LYS A 48 -0.48 -5.90 -13.01
N ARG A 49 -1.13 -4.90 -13.64
CA ARG A 49 -0.68 -3.51 -13.75
C ARG A 49 -0.45 -2.85 -12.40
N THR A 50 -1.38 -2.98 -11.43
CA THR A 50 -1.24 -2.41 -10.09
C THR A 50 -0.09 -3.04 -9.29
N LEU A 51 0.06 -4.37 -9.37
CA LEU A 51 1.16 -5.07 -8.71
C LEU A 51 2.51 -4.64 -9.27
N GLN A 52 2.60 -4.54 -10.60
CA GLN A 52 3.81 -4.10 -11.29
C GLN A 52 4.15 -2.63 -11.01
N GLN A 53 3.15 -1.74 -10.98
CA GLN A 53 3.32 -0.34 -10.61
C GLN A 53 3.86 -0.19 -9.18
N ASN A 54 3.31 -0.94 -8.22
CA ASN A 54 3.82 -0.93 -6.84
C ASN A 54 5.27 -1.43 -6.77
N LYS A 55 5.62 -2.46 -7.53
CA LYS A 55 7.01 -2.94 -7.61
C LYS A 55 7.95 -1.84 -8.10
N TYR A 56 7.57 -1.13 -9.16
CA TYR A 56 8.38 -0.04 -9.72
C TYR A 56 8.52 1.15 -8.77
N ILE A 57 7.47 1.49 -8.03
CA ILE A 57 7.54 2.55 -7.01
C ILE A 57 8.63 2.22 -5.98
N TRP A 58 8.64 1.00 -5.44
CA TRP A 58 9.65 0.60 -4.47
C TRP A 58 11.04 0.54 -5.10
N GLU A 59 11.20 -0.01 -6.31
CA GLU A 59 12.50 -0.03 -7.01
C GLU A 59 13.08 1.38 -7.22
N ILE A 60 12.24 2.38 -7.50
CA ILE A 60 12.68 3.77 -7.66
C ILE A 60 13.04 4.37 -6.30
N ILE A 61 12.24 4.13 -5.25
CA ILE A 61 12.55 4.59 -3.89
C ILE A 61 13.89 4.01 -3.42
N SER A 62 14.18 2.73 -3.67
CA SER A 62 15.47 2.11 -3.36
C SER A 62 16.62 2.80 -4.09
N GLN A 63 16.43 3.19 -5.35
CA GLN A 63 17.43 3.91 -6.13
C GLN A 63 17.66 5.32 -5.58
N ILE A 64 16.59 6.02 -5.22
CA ILE A 64 16.64 7.33 -4.54
C ILE A 64 17.43 7.23 -3.25
N ASP A 65 17.09 6.25 -2.40
CA ASP A 65 17.75 6.03 -1.12
C ASP A 65 19.25 5.79 -1.30
N LYS A 66 19.61 4.87 -2.19
CA LYS A 66 21.00 4.58 -2.53
C LYS A 66 21.74 5.79 -3.09
N LYS A 67 21.06 6.65 -3.86
CA LYS A 67 21.66 7.86 -4.45
C LYS A 67 21.92 8.94 -3.39
N ILE A 68 21.01 9.12 -2.44
CA ILE A 68 21.11 10.12 -1.37
C ILE A 68 22.11 9.66 -0.28
N ASN A 69 21.97 8.41 0.19
CA ASN A 69 22.70 7.90 1.35
C ASN A 69 23.96 7.10 0.96
N GLY A 70 24.16 6.79 -0.33
CA GLY A 70 25.25 5.94 -0.82
C GLY A 70 24.99 4.43 -0.66
N TYR A 71 24.03 4.04 0.18
CA TYR A 71 23.57 2.68 0.41
C TYR A 71 22.07 2.69 0.75
N MET A 72 21.41 1.54 0.72
CA MET A 72 19.99 1.43 1.09
C MET A 72 19.88 1.38 2.61
N SER A 73 19.28 2.39 3.21
CA SER A 73 19.17 2.55 4.66
C SER A 73 17.84 3.15 5.14
N ASP A 74 17.17 3.95 4.32
CA ASP A 74 16.05 4.78 4.80
C ASP A 74 14.93 5.00 3.76
N GLU A 75 14.62 3.96 2.99
CA GLU A 75 13.54 3.95 1.99
C GLU A 75 12.19 4.43 2.54
N MET A 76 11.89 4.10 3.80
CA MET A 76 10.64 4.48 4.45
C MET A 76 10.53 5.99 4.68
N SER A 77 11.61 6.67 5.03
CA SER A 77 11.58 8.13 5.21
C SER A 77 11.38 8.85 3.88
N ILE A 78 11.98 8.34 2.80
CA ILE A 78 11.74 8.82 1.43
C ILE A 78 10.28 8.60 1.03
N TYR A 79 9.74 7.40 1.31
CA TYR A 79 8.33 7.12 1.03
C TYR A 79 7.39 8.07 1.78
N ILE A 80 7.65 8.33 3.06
CA ILE A 80 6.85 9.25 3.87
C ILE A 80 6.99 10.70 3.35
N SER A 81 8.19 11.14 2.98
CA SER A 81 8.39 12.49 2.45
C SER A 81 7.61 12.70 1.14
N LEU A 82 7.62 11.72 0.24
CA LEU A 82 6.84 11.73 -1.00
C LEU A 82 5.33 11.79 -0.73
N ILE A 83 4.84 11.01 0.25
CA ILE A 83 3.44 11.06 0.68
C ILE A 83 3.05 12.47 1.17
N LYS A 84 3.91 13.11 1.97
CA LYS A 84 3.66 14.46 2.48
C LYS A 84 3.65 15.49 1.34
N GLN A 85 4.53 15.34 0.35
CA GLN A 85 4.61 16.23 -0.81
C GLN A 85 3.45 16.06 -1.78
N ALA A 86 2.92 14.84 -1.94
CA ALA A 86 1.81 14.53 -2.85
C ALA A 86 0.47 15.17 -2.45
N LYS A 87 0.38 15.83 -1.28
CA LYS A 87 -0.83 16.52 -0.79
C LYS A 87 -2.11 15.68 -0.86
N ILE A 88 -1.96 14.37 -0.68
CA ILE A 88 -3.06 13.41 -0.62
C ILE A 88 -3.94 13.62 0.62
N LYS A 89 -5.12 12.97 0.67
CA LYS A 89 -6.01 13.11 1.82
C LYS A 89 -5.33 12.60 3.09
N THR A 90 -5.45 13.41 4.15
CA THR A 90 -5.02 13.08 5.50
C THR A 90 -6.21 13.13 6.45
N VAL A 91 -6.18 12.29 7.47
CA VAL A 91 -7.22 12.29 8.51
C VAL A 91 -6.67 13.00 9.73
N TYR A 92 -7.45 13.92 10.31
CA TYR A 92 -7.11 14.55 11.58
C TYR A 92 -7.82 13.80 12.70
N ILE A 93 -7.06 13.36 13.71
CA ILE A 93 -7.57 12.59 14.85
C ILE A 93 -7.05 13.22 16.13
N GLU A 94 -7.95 13.66 17.00
CA GLU A 94 -7.59 14.09 18.35
C GLU A 94 -7.78 12.92 19.32
N THR A 95 -6.72 12.56 20.05
CA THR A 95 -6.77 11.47 21.04
C THR A 95 -5.67 11.65 22.09
N VAL A 96 -5.67 10.81 23.12
CA VAL A 96 -4.57 10.75 24.11
C VAL A 96 -3.26 10.29 23.46
N GLU A 97 -2.13 10.71 24.03
CA GLU A 97 -0.80 10.50 23.44
C GLU A 97 -0.46 9.01 23.27
N GLU A 98 -0.90 8.18 24.21
CA GLU A 98 -0.66 6.74 24.24
C GLU A 98 -1.27 6.02 23.03
N ALA A 99 -2.32 6.59 22.44
CA ALA A 99 -3.00 6.04 21.27
C ALA A 99 -2.18 6.19 19.97
N LYS A 100 -1.15 7.04 19.95
CA LYS A 100 -0.29 7.24 18.76
C LYS A 100 0.30 5.92 18.24
N LYS A 101 0.67 5.01 19.15
CA LYS A 101 1.20 3.68 18.79
C LYS A 101 0.16 2.82 18.05
N GLU A 102 -1.11 2.92 18.43
CA GLU A 102 -2.20 2.21 17.73
C GLU A 102 -2.49 2.85 16.37
N LEU A 103 -2.43 4.18 16.27
CA LEU A 103 -2.56 4.88 15.00
C LEU A 103 -1.48 4.44 14.01
N LEU A 104 -0.22 4.31 14.44
CA LEU A 104 0.89 3.85 13.59
C LEU A 104 0.75 2.40 13.09
N LYS A 105 -0.13 1.58 13.67
CA LYS A 105 -0.44 0.25 13.12
C LYS A 105 -1.33 0.33 11.88
N VAL A 106 -2.10 1.41 11.74
CA VAL A 106 -3.09 1.61 10.67
C VAL A 106 -2.56 2.58 9.61
N PHE A 107 -1.96 3.68 10.06
CA PHE A 107 -1.41 4.74 9.22
C PHE A 107 0.07 4.52 8.97
N ARG A 108 0.55 4.98 7.81
CA ARG A 108 1.99 4.90 7.48
C ARG A 108 2.80 5.96 8.19
N TYR A 109 2.19 7.10 8.49
CA TYR A 109 2.81 8.16 9.24
C TYR A 109 1.75 8.91 10.04
N VAL A 110 2.13 9.34 11.24
CA VAL A 110 1.30 10.09 12.17
C VAL A 110 2.13 11.28 12.64
N GLU A 111 1.69 12.47 12.26
CA GLU A 111 2.35 13.75 12.54
C GLU A 111 1.66 14.44 13.70
N ASP A 112 2.45 14.94 14.66
CA ASP A 112 1.95 15.66 15.83
C ASP A 112 1.70 17.10 15.41
N VAL A 113 0.44 17.54 15.47
CA VAL A 113 0.04 18.88 15.00
C VAL A 113 0.00 19.87 16.14
N GLU A 114 -0.70 19.51 17.22
CA GLU A 114 -0.98 20.43 18.33
C GLU A 114 -1.33 19.66 19.60
N ASP A 115 -0.73 20.04 20.73
CA ASP A 115 -1.15 19.58 22.05
C ASP A 115 -2.39 20.35 22.52
N ARG A 116 -3.36 19.62 23.08
CA ARG A 116 -4.66 20.14 23.48
C ARG A 116 -5.03 19.68 24.88
N VAL A 117 -6.02 20.37 25.45
CA VAL A 117 -6.66 19.97 26.69
C VAL A 117 -8.16 19.90 26.43
N SER A 118 -8.71 18.70 26.58
CA SER A 118 -10.16 18.49 26.46
C SER A 118 -10.92 19.29 27.52
N SER A 119 -12.23 19.48 27.32
CA SER A 119 -13.12 20.15 28.27
C SER A 119 -13.15 19.50 29.67
N LYS A 120 -12.65 18.26 29.80
CA LYS A 120 -12.54 17.52 31.07
C LYS A 120 -11.14 17.63 31.72
N GLY A 121 -10.26 18.48 31.20
CA GLY A 121 -8.90 18.67 31.72
C GLY A 121 -7.90 17.58 31.32
N ILE A 122 -8.28 16.67 30.43
CA ILE A 122 -7.40 15.59 29.94
C ILE A 122 -6.55 16.13 28.79
N LYS A 123 -5.23 15.90 28.86
CA LYS A 123 -4.29 16.22 27.78
C LYS A 123 -4.55 15.30 26.58
N THR A 124 -4.72 15.91 25.42
CA THR A 124 -4.92 15.25 24.13
C THR A 124 -3.93 15.83 23.13
N VAL A 125 -3.73 15.13 22.02
CA VAL A 125 -2.90 15.58 20.90
C VAL A 125 -3.73 15.46 19.64
N LEU A 126 -3.72 16.52 18.82
CA LEU A 126 -4.23 16.45 17.47
C LEU A 126 -3.16 15.87 16.56
N TYR A 127 -3.48 14.74 15.94
CA TYR A 127 -2.63 14.08 14.96
C TYR A 127 -3.12 14.31 13.53
N ARG A 128 -2.18 14.46 12.60
CA ARG A 128 -2.42 14.35 11.16
C ARG A 128 -1.90 13.00 10.68
N CYS A 129 -2.82 12.15 10.25
CA CYS A 129 -2.56 10.77 9.91
C CYS A 129 -2.55 10.57 8.38
N TYR A 130 -1.53 9.87 7.89
CA TYR A 130 -1.31 9.61 6.47
C TYR A 130 -1.48 8.11 6.18
N TYR A 131 -2.40 7.78 5.27
CA TYR A 131 -2.53 6.41 4.78
C TYR A 131 -1.37 6.04 3.85
N GLY A 132 -1.18 4.74 3.65
CA GLY A 132 -0.27 4.23 2.61
C GLY A 132 -0.95 4.13 1.25
N THR A 133 -0.12 4.01 0.21
CA THR A 133 -0.53 3.87 -1.22
C THR A 133 -1.54 2.74 -1.46
N SER A 134 -1.63 1.75 -0.59
CA SER A 134 -2.65 0.69 -0.65
C SER A 134 -4.09 1.18 -0.41
N LYS A 135 -4.28 2.39 0.11
CA LYS A 135 -5.58 3.01 0.38
C LYS A 135 -5.87 4.20 -0.53
N PHE A 136 -4.97 4.53 -1.46
CA PHE A 136 -5.13 5.69 -2.33
C PHE A 136 -6.22 5.43 -3.36
N ASP A 137 -7.01 6.45 -3.62
CA ASP A 137 -7.85 6.49 -4.81
C ASP A 137 -6.99 6.72 -6.08
N LYS A 138 -7.63 6.63 -7.26
CA LYS A 138 -6.91 6.75 -8.54
C LYS A 138 -6.20 8.11 -8.70
N LYS A 139 -6.78 9.18 -8.16
CA LYS A 139 -6.21 10.52 -8.26
C LYS A 139 -5.02 10.65 -7.32
N GLU A 140 -5.19 10.23 -6.06
CA GLU A 140 -4.11 10.24 -5.06
C GLU A 140 -2.90 9.41 -5.51
N MET A 141 -3.13 8.26 -6.16
CA MET A 141 -2.06 7.46 -6.72
C MET A 141 -1.33 8.17 -7.87
N ALA A 142 -2.06 8.87 -8.74
CA ALA A 142 -1.47 9.65 -9.82
C ALA A 142 -0.64 10.82 -9.27
N ASP A 143 -1.19 11.59 -8.32
CA ASP A 143 -0.49 12.70 -7.67
C ASP A 143 0.79 12.22 -6.95
N PHE A 144 0.73 11.08 -6.27
CA PHE A 144 1.90 10.45 -5.65
C PHE A 144 2.96 10.04 -6.68
N ILE A 145 2.56 9.43 -7.80
CA ILE A 145 3.48 9.04 -8.88
C ILE A 145 4.16 10.27 -9.49
N GLU A 146 3.44 11.37 -9.68
CA GLU A 146 4.03 12.62 -10.18
C GLU A 146 5.07 13.18 -9.20
N CYS A 147 4.79 13.16 -7.90
CA CYS A 147 5.78 13.51 -6.88
C CYS A 147 7.01 12.61 -6.90
N LEU A 148 6.83 11.29 -7.02
CA LEU A 148 7.93 10.34 -7.14
C LEU A 148 8.79 10.62 -8.38
N ILE A 149 8.17 10.89 -9.53
CA ILE A 149 8.86 11.18 -10.80
C ILE A 149 9.68 12.46 -10.67
N ASN A 150 9.05 13.55 -10.20
CA ASN A 150 9.72 14.83 -10.04
C ASN A 150 10.90 14.72 -9.07
N TYR A 151 10.71 14.08 -7.92
CA TYR A 151 11.77 13.89 -6.93
C TYR A 151 12.91 13.01 -7.46
N SER A 152 12.61 11.99 -8.26
CA SER A 152 13.62 11.15 -8.92
C SER A 152 14.52 11.98 -9.84
N TYR A 153 13.93 12.89 -10.63
CA TYR A 153 14.69 13.79 -11.50
C TYR A 153 15.50 14.83 -10.72
N GLU A 154 14.94 15.38 -9.64
CA GLU A 154 15.65 16.32 -8.75
C GLU A 154 16.91 15.68 -8.13
N VAL A 155 16.82 14.40 -7.75
CA VAL A 155 17.94 13.61 -7.20
C VAL A 155 18.88 13.08 -8.31
N GLY A 156 18.52 13.25 -9.58
CA GLY A 156 19.32 12.88 -10.74
C GLY A 156 19.31 11.39 -11.06
N ILE A 157 18.15 10.73 -10.90
CA ILE A 157 17.94 9.33 -11.28
C ILE A 157 17.20 9.27 -12.61
N ASP A 158 17.73 8.49 -13.54
CA ASP A 158 17.06 8.21 -14.80
C ASP A 158 15.99 7.14 -14.62
N ILE A 159 14.72 7.56 -14.73
CA ILE A 159 13.55 6.71 -14.61
C ILE A 159 12.73 6.61 -15.89
N TYR A 160 13.28 7.02 -17.05
CA TYR A 160 12.52 7.10 -18.31
C TYR A 160 11.82 5.79 -18.69
N GLY A 161 12.48 4.64 -18.47
CA GLY A 161 11.90 3.32 -18.70
C GLY A 161 10.74 2.96 -17.75
N TYR A 162 10.73 3.52 -16.55
CA TYR A 162 9.68 3.30 -15.55
C TYR A 162 8.49 4.24 -15.73
N GLU A 163 8.73 5.48 -16.18
CA GLU A 163 7.73 6.53 -16.27
C GLU A 163 6.49 6.11 -17.08
N GLN A 164 6.72 5.48 -18.24
CA GLN A 164 5.64 5.00 -19.12
C GLN A 164 4.81 3.88 -18.46
N MET A 165 5.44 3.07 -17.61
CA MET A 165 4.76 2.00 -16.88
C MET A 165 3.98 2.54 -15.68
N LEU A 166 4.52 3.58 -15.02
CA LEU A 166 3.90 4.23 -13.86
C LEU A 166 2.66 5.04 -14.26
N ARG A 167 2.78 5.92 -15.25
CA ARG A 167 1.63 6.67 -15.80
C ARG A 167 0.64 5.74 -16.51
N GLY A 168 1.18 4.62 -17.00
CA GLY A 168 0.50 3.49 -17.60
C GLY A 168 -0.22 3.88 -18.88
N ARG A 169 0.46 3.58 -20.00
CA ARG A 169 0.05 3.77 -21.41
C ARG A 169 -1.35 4.36 -21.60
N ARG A 170 -1.39 5.62 -22.03
CA ARG A 170 -2.56 6.23 -22.68
C ARG A 170 -2.92 5.45 -23.94
#